data_AF-A0A9D5SIQ6-F1
#
_entry.id   AF-A0A9D5SIQ6-F1
#
_cell.length_a   1.000
_cell.length_b   1.000
_cell.length_c   1.000
_cell.angle_alpha   90.00
_cell.angle_beta   90.00
_cell.angle_gamma   90.00
#
_symmetry.space_group_name_H-M   'P 1'
#
loop_
_entity.id
_entity.type
_entity.pdbx_description
1 polymer ?
#
loop_
_entity_poly.entity_id
_entity_poly.type
_entity_poly.pdbx_seq_one_letter_code
_entity_poly.pdbx_strand_id
1 'polypeptide(L)'
;MTSFKKYFLYHFRSTFLRFAIIAILCALLTLVSVWYTYGNNYEYYSSENLSILQTIAIIISTIIPILEFLPFKNKRNMDTVLFLPLERRKMAAIHFANGFLHTVLVNLVCFIVAFFVLSSHSYPFYTWNLFLLFAFTIFGCLIIYAATAFIFERANTTADGIIWLIFYAFIGLAVFYAAEDLYGNMIDEVVYSDSTDLIVGGCLSPYFILSSLWYTVKARLIPGFTFVTKGNSVTLTRDMESATIYKSDITGIVLWSVITPLLIFGLIWLFKNKRAENIGSISSSPFGYKVLLPLLAVSYLCSYTDIETYVIMLIVMVTGYIIYRRGLRFKPIDYISIALGLILPSILVSISQSI
;
A
#
# COMPACT_ATOMS: atom_id res chain seq x y z
N MET A 1 -1.60 -37.99 -1.29
CA MET A 1 -1.76 -36.52 -1.42
C MET A 1 -2.02 -35.94 -0.04
N THR A 2 -1.12 -35.10 0.49
CA THR A 2 -1.18 -34.59 1.88
C THR A 2 -2.47 -33.81 2.13
N SER A 3 -3.01 -33.85 3.36
CA SER A 3 -4.21 -33.11 3.77
C SER A 3 -4.14 -31.63 3.40
N PHE A 4 -2.94 -31.05 3.44
CA PHE A 4 -2.61 -29.70 2.98
C PHE A 4 -3.02 -29.42 1.53
N LYS A 5 -2.60 -30.26 0.57
CA LYS A 5 -2.90 -30.04 -0.86
C LYS A 5 -4.40 -30.10 -1.15
N LYS A 6 -5.10 -31.02 -0.49
CA LYS A 6 -6.56 -31.15 -0.62
C LYS A 6 -7.29 -29.91 -0.10
N TYR A 7 -6.89 -29.40 1.06
CA TYR A 7 -7.49 -28.19 1.63
C TYR A 7 -7.16 -26.94 0.81
N PHE A 8 -5.92 -26.79 0.31
CA PHE A 8 -5.54 -25.70 -0.58
C PHE A 8 -6.42 -25.64 -1.83
N LEU A 9 -6.58 -26.78 -2.52
CA LEU A 9 -7.40 -26.86 -3.74
C LEU A 9 -8.88 -26.62 -3.45
N TYR A 10 -9.39 -27.17 -2.34
CA TYR A 10 -10.76 -26.93 -1.89
C TYR A 10 -11.01 -25.44 -1.65
N HIS A 11 -10.12 -24.79 -0.90
CA HIS A 11 -10.24 -23.38 -0.56
C HIS A 11 -10.16 -22.49 -1.80
N PHE A 12 -9.20 -22.77 -2.69
CA PHE A 12 -9.05 -22.09 -3.97
C PHE A 12 -10.32 -22.19 -4.82
N ARG A 13 -10.91 -23.39 -4.95
CA ARG A 13 -12.17 -23.58 -5.68
C ARG A 13 -13.34 -22.81 -5.05
N SER A 14 -13.41 -22.77 -3.71
CA SER A 14 -14.48 -22.07 -3.00
C SER A 14 -14.42 -20.55 -3.12
N THR A 15 -13.23 -19.99 -3.35
CA THR A 15 -12.96 -18.55 -3.47
C THR A 15 -12.94 -18.08 -4.93
N PHE A 16 -12.82 -19.01 -5.88
CA PHE A 16 -12.68 -18.73 -7.32
C PHE A 16 -13.78 -17.83 -7.90
N LEU A 17 -15.05 -18.03 -7.53
CA LEU A 17 -16.14 -17.21 -8.07
C LEU A 17 -16.01 -15.74 -7.66
N ARG A 18 -15.65 -15.47 -6.40
CA ARG A 18 -15.41 -14.09 -5.91
C ARG A 18 -14.22 -13.46 -6.64
N PHE A 19 -13.16 -14.24 -6.84
CA PHE A 19 -11.99 -13.84 -7.62
C PHE A 19 -12.37 -13.49 -9.07
N ALA A 20 -13.14 -14.34 -9.75
CA ALA A 20 -13.52 -14.14 -11.15
C ALA A 20 -14.31 -12.83 -11.35
N ILE A 21 -15.22 -12.50 -10.43
CA ILE A 21 -15.97 -11.25 -10.46
C ILE A 21 -15.03 -10.04 -10.33
N ILE A 22 -14.11 -10.06 -9.35
CA ILE A 22 -13.12 -8.98 -9.17
C ILE A 22 -12.24 -8.85 -10.42
N ALA A 23 -11.78 -9.98 -10.98
CA ALA A 23 -10.95 -9.99 -12.17
C ALA A 23 -11.64 -9.35 -13.38
N ILE A 24 -12.91 -9.70 -13.64
CA ILE A 24 -13.71 -9.12 -14.73
C ILE A 24 -13.89 -7.62 -14.53
N LEU A 25 -14.25 -7.17 -13.32
CA LEU A 25 -14.43 -5.75 -13.03
C LEU A 25 -13.14 -4.95 -13.24
N CYS A 26 -12.01 -5.43 -12.70
CA CYS A 26 -10.72 -4.76 -12.88
C CYS A 26 -10.23 -4.79 -14.33
N ALA A 27 -10.50 -5.86 -15.08
CA ALA A 27 -10.21 -5.96 -16.50
C ALA A 27 -11.02 -4.93 -17.32
N LEU A 28 -12.33 -4.79 -17.03
CA LEU A 28 -13.18 -3.79 -17.68
C LEU A 28 -12.75 -2.36 -17.36
N LEU A 29 -12.44 -2.06 -16.10
CA LEU A 29 -11.90 -0.76 -15.70
C LEU A 29 -10.60 -0.46 -16.45
N THR A 30 -9.68 -1.43 -16.51
CA THR A 30 -8.43 -1.29 -17.26
C THR A 30 -8.69 -1.04 -18.74
N LEU A 31 -9.58 -1.81 -19.36
CA LEU A 31 -9.94 -1.66 -20.77
C LEU A 31 -10.46 -0.25 -21.04
N VAL A 32 -11.44 0.22 -20.26
CA VAL A 32 -12.05 1.55 -20.44
C VAL A 32 -11.04 2.66 -20.24
N SER A 33 -10.23 2.59 -19.17
CA SER A 33 -9.23 3.61 -18.88
C SER A 33 -8.14 3.68 -19.95
N VAL A 34 -7.56 2.54 -20.34
CA VAL A 34 -6.50 2.52 -21.36
C VAL A 34 -7.07 2.91 -22.73
N TRP A 35 -8.25 2.42 -23.11
CA TRP A 35 -8.87 2.80 -24.38
C TRP A 35 -9.20 4.29 -24.45
N TYR A 36 -9.82 4.84 -23.40
CA TYR A 36 -10.20 6.25 -23.37
C TYR A 36 -8.99 7.18 -23.50
N THR A 37 -7.90 6.86 -22.78
CA THR A 37 -6.66 7.61 -22.92
C THR A 37 -6.12 7.55 -24.35
N TYR A 38 -5.92 6.34 -24.88
CA TYR A 38 -5.11 6.15 -26.08
C TYR A 38 -5.90 6.24 -27.38
N GLY A 39 -7.23 6.22 -27.31
CA GLY A 39 -8.11 6.38 -28.48
C GLY A 39 -8.41 7.84 -28.84
N ASN A 40 -8.35 8.76 -27.87
CA ASN A 40 -8.77 10.16 -28.06
C ASN A 40 -7.62 11.19 -28.11
N ASN A 41 -6.46 10.88 -27.52
CA ASN A 41 -5.35 11.83 -27.40
C ASN A 41 -4.13 11.38 -28.20
N TYR A 42 -4.08 11.74 -29.49
CA TYR A 42 -2.92 11.45 -30.36
C TYR A 42 -1.73 12.40 -30.13
N GLU A 43 -1.89 13.51 -29.41
CA GLU A 43 -0.87 14.58 -29.36
C GLU A 43 -0.13 14.73 -28.03
N TYR A 44 -0.62 14.12 -26.93
CA TYR A 44 0.06 14.16 -25.63
C TYR A 44 0.16 12.76 -25.03
N TYR A 45 1.19 12.03 -25.47
CA TYR A 45 1.55 10.72 -24.93
C TYR A 45 2.19 10.85 -23.55
N SER A 46 1.42 11.30 -22.55
CA SER A 46 1.89 11.26 -21.17
C SER A 46 1.79 9.82 -20.65
N SER A 47 2.94 9.32 -20.22
CA SER A 47 3.12 8.04 -19.52
C SER A 47 2.40 7.95 -18.16
N GLU A 48 1.65 8.98 -17.79
CA GLU A 48 0.81 9.04 -16.59
C GLU A 48 -0.37 8.07 -16.68
N ASN A 49 -0.78 7.70 -17.88
CA ASN A 49 -2.02 6.95 -18.09
C ASN A 49 -1.96 5.46 -17.76
N LEU A 50 -0.76 4.92 -17.60
CA LEU A 50 -0.57 3.54 -17.14
C LEU A 50 -0.59 3.43 -15.60
N SER A 51 -0.61 4.55 -14.87
CA SER A 51 -0.77 4.58 -13.41
C SER A 51 -2.07 3.90 -12.93
N ILE A 52 -3.09 3.80 -13.80
CA ILE A 52 -4.32 3.08 -13.48
C ILE A 52 -4.07 1.62 -13.12
N LEU A 53 -3.11 0.95 -13.77
CA LEU A 53 -2.75 -0.44 -13.46
C LEU A 53 -2.17 -0.55 -12.05
N GLN A 54 -1.34 0.41 -11.67
CA GLN A 54 -0.79 0.52 -10.32
C GLN A 54 -1.91 0.77 -9.30
N THR A 55 -2.83 1.70 -9.56
CA THR A 55 -3.93 2.02 -8.64
C THR A 55 -4.80 0.78 -8.42
N ILE A 56 -5.14 0.06 -9.49
CA ILE A 56 -5.87 -1.20 -9.43
C ILE A 56 -5.08 -2.24 -8.62
N ALA A 57 -3.77 -2.38 -8.87
CA ALA A 57 -2.90 -3.30 -8.14
C ALA A 57 -2.87 -3.01 -6.62
N ILE A 58 -2.79 -1.74 -6.22
CA ILE A 58 -2.83 -1.31 -4.81
C ILE A 58 -4.19 -1.66 -4.18
N ILE A 59 -5.29 -1.33 -4.85
CA ILE A 59 -6.65 -1.59 -4.37
C ILE A 59 -6.86 -3.09 -4.16
N ILE A 60 -6.52 -3.91 -5.16
CA ILE A 60 -6.67 -5.37 -5.08
C ILE A 60 -5.80 -5.96 -3.98
N SER A 61 -4.55 -5.54 -3.89
CA SER A 61 -3.61 -6.02 -2.85
C SER A 61 -4.06 -5.63 -1.44
N THR A 62 -4.93 -4.64 -1.31
CA THR A 62 -5.55 -4.24 -0.04
C THR A 62 -6.86 -4.98 0.21
N ILE A 63 -7.73 -5.14 -0.79
CA ILE A 63 -9.06 -5.74 -0.62
C ILE A 63 -9.00 -7.26 -0.48
N ILE A 64 -8.20 -7.96 -1.30
CA ILE A 64 -8.15 -9.43 -1.27
C ILE A 64 -7.72 -9.99 0.09
N PRO A 65 -6.67 -9.52 0.78
CA PRO A 65 -6.32 -10.06 2.09
C PRO A 65 -7.42 -9.82 3.12
N ILE A 66 -8.16 -8.71 3.05
CA ILE A 66 -9.32 -8.48 3.90
C ILE A 66 -10.36 -9.57 3.66
N LEU A 67 -10.75 -9.80 2.40
CA LEU A 67 -11.76 -10.81 2.04
C LEU A 67 -11.35 -12.23 2.41
N GLU A 68 -10.06 -12.53 2.30
CA GLU A 68 -9.48 -13.84 2.57
C GLU A 68 -9.47 -14.15 4.07
N PHE A 69 -9.06 -13.19 4.91
CA PHE A 69 -9.00 -13.37 6.36
C PHE A 69 -10.32 -13.00 7.08
N LEU A 70 -11.29 -12.41 6.38
CA LEU A 70 -12.61 -12.05 6.91
C LEU A 70 -13.34 -13.21 7.63
N PRO A 71 -13.34 -14.46 7.11
CA PRO A 71 -14.02 -15.56 7.78
C PRO A 71 -13.49 -15.81 9.20
N PHE A 72 -12.23 -15.51 9.48
CA PHE A 72 -11.61 -15.69 10.80
C PHE A 72 -11.95 -14.59 11.81
N LYS A 73 -12.74 -13.59 11.40
CA LYS A 73 -13.30 -12.56 12.29
C LYS A 73 -14.71 -12.90 12.77
N ASN A 74 -15.30 -13.98 12.27
CA ASN A 74 -16.58 -14.51 12.76
C ASN A 74 -16.32 -15.71 13.67
N LYS A 75 -16.79 -15.64 14.93
CA LYS A 75 -16.61 -16.68 15.94
C LYS A 75 -17.08 -18.05 15.46
N ARG A 76 -18.27 -18.13 14.85
CA ARG A 76 -18.85 -19.39 14.34
C ARG A 76 -17.98 -20.04 13.27
N ASN A 77 -17.40 -19.23 12.39
CA ASN A 77 -16.53 -19.72 11.32
C ASN A 77 -15.18 -20.16 11.90
N MET A 78 -14.62 -19.41 12.84
CA MET A 78 -13.38 -19.81 13.51
C MET A 78 -13.55 -21.13 14.26
N ASP A 79 -14.64 -21.32 14.99
CA ASP A 79 -14.88 -22.57 15.72
C ASP A 79 -14.90 -23.76 14.74
N THR A 80 -15.61 -23.63 13.62
CA THR A 80 -15.61 -24.63 12.53
C THR A 80 -14.20 -24.93 12.00
N VAL A 81 -13.40 -23.89 11.77
CA VAL A 81 -12.02 -24.01 11.28
C VAL A 81 -11.13 -24.69 12.31
N LEU A 82 -11.32 -24.42 13.60
CA LEU A 82 -10.54 -25.01 14.69
C LEU A 82 -10.79 -26.50 14.89
N PHE A 83 -11.94 -27.02 14.43
CA PHE A 83 -12.23 -28.46 14.42
C PHE A 83 -11.53 -29.21 13.28
N LEU A 84 -10.98 -28.53 12.27
CA LEU A 84 -10.26 -29.19 11.19
C LEU A 84 -8.94 -29.79 11.73
N PRO A 85 -8.55 -31.00 11.29
CA PRO A 85 -7.30 -31.65 11.68
C PRO A 85 -6.10 -31.04 10.93
N LEU A 86 -6.01 -29.71 10.92
CA LEU A 86 -4.95 -28.93 10.29
C LEU A 86 -4.34 -28.00 11.32
N GLU A 87 -3.02 -27.89 11.32
CA GLU A 87 -2.34 -26.90 12.14
C GLU A 87 -2.74 -25.49 11.70
N ARG A 88 -3.00 -24.61 12.67
CA ARG A 88 -3.37 -23.20 12.44
C ARG A 88 -2.37 -22.46 11.55
N ARG A 89 -1.06 -22.74 11.72
CA ARG A 89 0.00 -22.17 10.88
C ARG A 89 -0.16 -22.52 9.41
N LYS A 90 -0.49 -23.79 9.12
CA LYS A 90 -0.71 -24.28 7.76
C LYS A 90 -1.96 -23.65 7.15
N MET A 91 -3.02 -23.46 7.95
CA MET A 91 -4.23 -22.76 7.49
C MET A 91 -3.93 -21.30 7.13
N ALA A 92 -3.24 -20.54 8.00
CA ALA A 92 -2.85 -19.17 7.70
C ALA A 92 -2.00 -19.07 6.43
N ALA A 93 -1.03 -19.96 6.26
CA ALA A 93 -0.18 -20.01 5.07
C ALA A 93 -0.98 -20.33 3.79
N ILE A 94 -1.99 -21.20 3.86
CA ILE A 94 -2.85 -21.53 2.72
C ILE A 94 -3.70 -20.33 2.31
N HIS A 95 -4.33 -19.65 3.28
CA HIS A 95 -5.14 -18.45 3.02
C HIS A 95 -4.26 -17.34 2.44
N PHE A 96 -3.09 -17.09 3.04
CA PHE A 96 -2.13 -16.12 2.50
C PHE A 96 -1.71 -16.46 1.06
N ALA A 97 -1.31 -17.70 0.80
CA ALA A 97 -0.86 -18.13 -0.53
C ALA A 97 -1.99 -18.06 -1.57
N ASN A 98 -3.21 -18.49 -1.23
CA ASN A 98 -4.36 -18.44 -2.12
C ASN A 98 -4.77 -17.00 -2.43
N GLY A 99 -4.90 -16.15 -1.41
CA GLY A 99 -5.25 -14.76 -1.63
C GLY A 99 -4.16 -13.99 -2.40
N PHE A 100 -2.88 -14.27 -2.15
CA PHE A 100 -1.80 -13.67 -2.96
C PHE A 100 -1.84 -14.18 -4.41
N LEU A 101 -2.08 -15.47 -4.63
CA LEU A 101 -2.26 -16.03 -5.98
C LEU A 101 -3.42 -15.36 -6.72
N HIS A 102 -4.56 -15.13 -6.05
CA HIS A 102 -5.66 -14.35 -6.64
C HIS A 102 -5.21 -12.94 -7.02
N THR A 103 -4.45 -12.26 -6.15
CA THR A 103 -3.92 -10.92 -6.43
C THR A 103 -3.03 -10.90 -7.68
N VAL A 104 -2.15 -11.90 -7.82
CA VAL A 104 -1.29 -12.05 -9.02
C VAL A 104 -2.13 -12.32 -10.26
N LEU A 105 -3.12 -13.21 -10.18
CA LEU A 105 -3.97 -13.55 -11.31
C LEU A 105 -4.84 -12.39 -11.77
N VAL A 106 -5.41 -11.59 -10.86
CA VAL A 106 -6.18 -10.39 -11.27
C VAL A 106 -5.26 -9.40 -11.99
N ASN A 107 -4.10 -9.11 -11.41
CA ASN A 107 -3.13 -8.21 -12.05
C ASN A 107 -2.65 -8.73 -13.40
N LEU A 108 -2.48 -10.04 -13.56
CA LEU A 108 -2.12 -10.66 -14.83
C LEU A 108 -3.21 -10.43 -15.89
N VAL A 109 -4.48 -10.58 -15.53
CA VAL A 109 -5.61 -10.32 -16.46
C VAL A 109 -5.63 -8.85 -16.86
N CYS A 110 -5.51 -7.92 -15.90
CA CYS A 110 -5.45 -6.48 -16.20
C CYS A 110 -4.26 -6.12 -17.11
N PHE A 111 -3.10 -6.71 -16.82
CA PHE A 111 -1.89 -6.54 -17.64
C PHE A 111 -2.09 -7.04 -19.07
N ILE A 112 -2.67 -8.23 -19.26
CA ILE A 112 -2.93 -8.80 -20.59
C ILE A 112 -3.89 -7.89 -21.37
N VAL A 113 -4.95 -7.39 -20.74
CA VAL A 113 -5.90 -6.46 -21.37
C VAL A 113 -5.19 -5.18 -21.80
N ALA A 114 -4.42 -4.55 -20.90
CA ALA A 114 -3.66 -3.35 -21.22
C ALA A 114 -2.65 -3.61 -22.35
N PHE A 115 -1.95 -4.75 -22.32
CA PHE A 115 -0.99 -5.14 -23.35
C PHE A 115 -1.63 -5.22 -24.74
N PHE A 116 -2.80 -5.86 -24.87
CA PHE A 116 -3.49 -5.95 -26.16
C PHE A 116 -3.98 -4.59 -26.67
N VAL A 117 -4.54 -3.76 -25.79
CA VAL A 117 -5.01 -2.40 -26.17
C VAL A 117 -3.83 -1.53 -26.61
N LEU A 118 -2.70 -1.57 -25.90
CA LEU A 118 -1.51 -0.82 -26.30
C LEU A 118 -0.93 -1.32 -27.62
N SER A 119 -0.91 -2.64 -27.82
CA SER A 119 -0.39 -3.27 -29.04
C SER A 119 -1.24 -2.94 -30.28
N SER A 120 -2.56 -2.77 -30.13
CA SER A 120 -3.44 -2.47 -31.25
C SER A 120 -3.25 -1.06 -31.82
N HIS A 121 -2.68 -0.14 -31.03
CA HIS A 121 -2.50 1.26 -31.44
C HIS A 121 -1.12 1.55 -32.07
N SER A 122 -0.34 0.52 -32.44
CA SER A 122 0.95 0.63 -33.16
C SER A 122 1.95 1.62 -32.53
N TYR A 123 1.91 1.77 -31.21
CA TYR A 123 2.79 2.70 -30.51
C TYR A 123 4.23 2.20 -30.45
N PRO A 124 5.25 3.09 -30.51
CA PRO A 124 6.66 2.75 -30.39
C PRO A 124 7.05 2.47 -28.92
N PHE A 125 6.32 1.59 -28.23
CA PHE A 125 6.69 1.14 -26.90
C PHE A 125 7.63 -0.07 -26.96
N TYR A 126 8.66 -0.07 -26.11
CA TYR A 126 9.44 -1.26 -25.83
C TYR A 126 8.57 -2.25 -25.04
N THR A 127 7.84 -3.12 -25.75
CA THR A 127 6.96 -4.15 -25.17
C THR A 127 7.64 -4.99 -24.08
N TRP A 128 8.95 -5.23 -24.20
CA TRP A 128 9.76 -5.91 -23.18
C TRP A 128 9.70 -5.22 -21.80
N ASN A 129 9.74 -3.90 -21.77
CA ASN A 129 9.75 -3.14 -20.52
C ASN A 129 8.37 -3.20 -19.80
N LEU A 130 7.28 -3.49 -20.51
CA LEU A 130 5.97 -3.76 -19.88
C LEU A 130 6.01 -5.04 -19.04
N PHE A 131 6.74 -6.07 -19.47
CA PHE A 131 6.90 -7.29 -18.68
C PHE A 131 7.72 -7.04 -17.41
N LEU A 132 8.76 -6.20 -17.49
CA LEU A 132 9.52 -5.77 -16.30
C LEU A 132 8.62 -5.00 -15.33
N LEU A 133 7.81 -4.07 -15.84
CA LEU A 133 6.83 -3.32 -15.06
C LEU A 133 5.85 -4.25 -14.33
N PHE A 134 5.35 -5.28 -15.03
CA PHE A 134 4.50 -6.30 -14.45
C PHE A 134 5.21 -7.10 -13.33
N ALA A 135 6.46 -7.51 -13.54
CA ALA A 135 7.24 -8.21 -12.53
C ALA A 135 7.43 -7.37 -11.25
N PHE A 136 7.77 -6.08 -11.40
CA PHE A 136 7.88 -5.15 -10.28
C PHE A 136 6.52 -4.90 -9.59
N THR A 137 5.44 -4.85 -10.37
CA THR A 137 4.08 -4.70 -9.83
C THR A 137 3.71 -5.90 -8.96
N ILE A 138 4.02 -7.13 -9.37
CA ILE A 138 3.81 -8.34 -8.54
C ILE A 138 4.57 -8.24 -7.23
N PHE A 139 5.82 -7.77 -7.26
CA PHE A 139 6.62 -7.60 -6.04
C PHE A 139 6.01 -6.55 -5.11
N GLY A 140 5.61 -5.39 -5.64
CA GLY A 140 4.90 -4.36 -4.87
C GLY A 140 3.58 -4.88 -4.28
N CYS A 141 2.81 -5.66 -5.05
CA CYS A 141 1.60 -6.32 -4.57
C CYS A 141 1.87 -7.25 -3.39
N LEU A 142 2.97 -8.00 -3.40
CA LEU A 142 3.34 -8.88 -2.29
C LEU A 142 3.57 -8.09 -1.00
N ILE A 143 4.25 -6.94 -1.11
CA ILE A 143 4.53 -6.08 0.04
C ILE A 143 3.23 -5.53 0.64
N ILE A 144 2.37 -4.93 -0.20
CA ILE A 144 1.09 -4.36 0.23
C ILE A 144 0.17 -5.45 0.79
N TYR A 145 0.11 -6.59 0.12
CA TYR A 145 -0.70 -7.74 0.55
C TYR A 145 -0.23 -8.26 1.92
N ALA A 146 1.08 -8.41 2.13
CA ALA A 146 1.64 -8.85 3.40
C ALA A 146 1.38 -7.87 4.54
N ALA A 147 1.59 -6.56 4.30
CA ALA A 147 1.30 -5.51 5.28
C ALA A 147 -0.19 -5.49 5.64
N THR A 148 -1.06 -5.52 4.64
CA THR A 148 -2.51 -5.49 4.84
C THR A 148 -3.01 -6.73 5.58
N ALA A 149 -2.58 -7.92 5.17
CA ALA A 149 -2.94 -9.17 5.84
C ALA A 149 -2.48 -9.18 7.30
N PHE A 150 -1.24 -8.74 7.56
CA PHE A 150 -0.70 -8.65 8.91
C PHE A 150 -1.51 -7.69 9.80
N ILE A 151 -1.73 -6.45 9.34
CA ILE A 151 -2.47 -5.43 10.09
C ILE A 151 -3.90 -5.89 10.35
N PHE A 152 -4.60 -6.36 9.31
CA PHE A 152 -5.97 -6.83 9.42
C PHE A 152 -6.08 -8.02 10.36
N GLU A 153 -5.12 -8.95 10.33
CA GLU A 153 -5.23 -10.16 11.14
C GLU A 153 -5.06 -9.89 12.65
N ARG A 154 -4.34 -8.82 13.02
CA ARG A 154 -4.20 -8.41 14.42
C ARG A 154 -5.50 -7.91 15.06
N ALA A 155 -6.47 -7.47 14.27
CA ALA A 155 -7.74 -7.00 14.78
C ALA A 155 -8.63 -8.18 15.23
N ASN A 156 -9.40 -7.98 16.29
CA ASN A 156 -10.35 -8.96 16.79
C ASN A 156 -11.70 -8.89 16.09
N THR A 157 -12.02 -7.75 15.48
CA THR A 157 -13.25 -7.51 14.72
C THR A 157 -12.93 -7.04 13.30
N THR A 158 -13.85 -7.24 12.36
CA THR A 158 -13.70 -6.74 10.99
C THR A 158 -13.62 -5.22 10.94
N ALA A 159 -14.47 -4.53 11.71
CA ALA A 159 -14.50 -3.08 11.75
C ALA A 159 -13.17 -2.50 12.24
N ASP A 160 -12.61 -3.05 13.34
CA ASP A 160 -11.30 -2.63 13.83
C ASP A 160 -10.20 -2.87 12.80
N GLY A 161 -10.25 -4.00 12.09
CA GLY A 161 -9.27 -4.32 11.04
C GLY A 161 -9.29 -3.29 9.91
N ILE A 162 -10.47 -2.91 9.44
CA ILE A 162 -10.62 -1.88 8.39
C ILE A 162 -10.14 -0.52 8.90
N ILE A 163 -10.55 -0.11 10.10
CA ILE A 163 -10.14 1.16 10.69
C ILE A 163 -8.61 1.23 10.86
N TRP A 164 -7.98 0.13 11.29
CA TRP A 164 -6.53 0.07 11.41
C TRP A 164 -5.84 0.22 10.06
N LEU A 165 -6.33 -0.44 9.02
CA LEU A 165 -5.77 -0.29 7.67
C LEU A 165 -5.84 1.15 7.17
N ILE A 166 -6.99 1.80 7.34
CA ILE A 166 -7.17 3.21 6.97
C ILE A 166 -6.16 4.08 7.72
N PHE A 167 -6.06 3.92 9.03
CA PHE A 167 -5.13 4.72 9.82
C PHE A 167 -3.66 4.43 9.52
N TYR A 168 -3.26 3.18 9.25
CA TYR A 168 -1.90 2.86 8.83
C TYR A 168 -1.57 3.46 7.47
N ALA A 169 -2.54 3.53 6.54
CA ALA A 169 -2.37 4.21 5.27
C ALA A 169 -2.15 5.73 5.47
N PHE A 170 -2.94 6.36 6.34
CA PHE A 170 -2.77 7.78 6.69
C PHE A 170 -1.45 8.06 7.39
N ILE A 171 -1.04 7.21 8.33
CA ILE A 171 0.28 7.27 8.96
C ILE A 171 1.37 7.21 7.90
N GLY A 172 1.30 6.26 6.97
CA GLY A 172 2.30 6.12 5.91
C GLY A 172 2.37 7.35 5.02
N LEU A 173 1.23 7.96 4.72
CA LEU A 173 1.14 9.20 3.94
C LEU A 173 1.66 10.41 4.72
N ALA A 174 1.38 10.51 6.01
CA ALA A 174 1.90 11.60 6.83
C ALA A 174 3.42 11.49 7.05
N VAL A 175 3.93 10.28 7.30
CA VAL A 175 5.38 10.02 7.35
C VAL A 175 6.06 10.36 6.02
N PHE A 176 5.38 10.09 4.89
CA PHE A 176 5.87 10.48 3.56
C PHE A 176 6.05 12.00 3.46
N TYR A 177 5.01 12.78 3.75
CA TYR A 177 5.07 14.23 3.67
C TYR A 177 6.05 14.85 4.67
N ALA A 178 6.09 14.35 5.90
CA ALA A 178 7.04 14.82 6.91
C ALA A 178 8.50 14.57 6.49
N ALA A 179 8.78 13.45 5.84
CA ALA A 179 10.12 13.14 5.34
C ALA A 179 10.48 13.99 4.11
N GLU A 180 9.51 14.32 3.27
CA GLU A 180 9.69 15.23 2.13
C GLU A 180 10.05 16.66 2.60
N ASP A 181 9.28 17.20 3.55
CA ASP A 181 9.51 18.53 4.13
C ASP A 181 10.86 18.64 4.85
N LEU A 182 11.19 17.66 5.71
CA LEU A 182 12.46 17.64 6.43
C LEU A 182 13.67 17.53 5.49
N TYR A 183 13.53 16.80 4.38
CA TYR A 183 14.59 16.66 3.39
C TYR A 183 14.75 17.93 2.54
N GLY A 184 13.64 18.56 2.13
CA GLY A 184 13.66 19.83 1.41
C GLY A 184 14.38 20.93 2.20
N ASN A 185 14.02 21.09 3.48
CA ASN A 185 14.63 22.10 4.36
C ASN A 185 16.13 21.87 4.59
N MET A 186 16.60 20.61 4.64
CA MET A 186 18.03 20.29 4.77
C MET A 186 18.84 20.56 3.50
N ILE A 187 18.22 20.49 2.31
CA ILE A 187 18.91 20.66 1.03
C ILE A 187 18.99 22.13 0.61
N ASP A 188 17.94 22.92 0.88
CA ASP A 188 17.94 24.36 0.62
C ASP A 188 19.09 25.08 1.33
N GLU A 189 19.61 24.51 2.43
CA GLU A 189 20.78 25.02 3.15
C GLU A 189 22.13 24.62 2.57
N VAL A 190 22.21 23.54 1.75
CA VAL A 190 23.49 22.89 1.43
C VAL A 190 23.95 23.13 0.00
N VAL A 191 23.15 22.96 -1.06
CA VAL A 191 23.59 23.24 -2.44
C VAL A 191 22.37 23.38 -3.37
N TYR A 192 22.29 24.50 -4.10
CA TYR A 192 21.53 24.66 -5.35
C TYR A 192 22.05 23.65 -6.40
N SER A 193 21.61 22.40 -6.31
CA SER A 193 21.91 21.36 -7.29
C SER A 193 20.58 20.82 -7.76
N ASP A 194 20.06 21.46 -8.81
CA ASP A 194 18.90 21.03 -9.58
C ASP A 194 18.87 19.49 -9.69
N SER A 195 17.75 18.88 -9.25
CA SER A 195 17.25 17.56 -9.63
C SER A 195 17.34 16.35 -8.65
N THR A 196 17.55 16.50 -7.33
CA THR A 196 17.58 15.33 -6.42
C THR A 196 16.42 15.15 -5.44
N ASP A 197 15.40 16.02 -5.48
CA ASP A 197 14.72 16.38 -4.23
C ASP A 197 13.42 15.65 -3.88
N LEU A 198 12.85 14.82 -4.74
CA LEU A 198 11.42 14.46 -4.56
C LEU A 198 11.09 13.08 -3.94
N ILE A 199 12.05 12.19 -3.63
CA ILE A 199 11.69 10.75 -3.42
C ILE A 199 12.20 10.10 -2.14
N VAL A 200 12.62 10.85 -1.11
CA VAL A 200 13.07 10.22 0.15
C VAL A 200 11.90 9.72 1.01
N GLY A 201 10.74 10.40 1.02
CA GLY A 201 9.58 9.97 1.81
C GLY A 201 8.90 8.68 1.32
N GLY A 202 9.01 8.37 0.02
CA GLY A 202 8.33 7.23 -0.63
C GLY A 202 8.70 5.86 -0.08
N CYS A 203 9.92 5.74 0.45
CA CYS A 203 10.48 4.46 0.85
C CYS A 203 9.88 3.88 2.14
N LEU A 204 9.23 4.70 2.97
CA LEU A 204 8.75 4.31 4.30
C LEU A 204 7.33 3.75 4.33
N SER A 205 6.55 3.93 3.26
CA SER A 205 5.17 3.45 3.19
C SER A 205 5.04 2.33 2.16
N PRO A 206 4.37 1.20 2.50
CA PRO A 206 4.25 0.07 1.58
C PRO A 206 3.44 0.42 0.33
N TYR A 207 2.57 1.44 0.43
CA TYR A 207 1.71 1.90 -0.66
C TYR A 207 2.47 2.74 -1.71
N PHE A 208 3.54 3.42 -1.31
CA PHE A 208 4.34 4.28 -2.20
C PHE A 208 5.45 3.55 -2.94
N ILE A 209 5.80 2.32 -2.53
CA ILE A 209 6.78 1.50 -3.24
C ILE A 209 6.34 1.24 -4.67
N LEU A 210 5.04 1.02 -4.89
CA LEU A 210 4.52 0.76 -6.22
C LEU A 210 4.68 2.00 -7.11
N SER A 211 4.56 3.22 -6.56
CA SER A 211 4.79 4.46 -7.32
C SER A 211 6.27 4.66 -7.59
N SER A 212 7.13 4.43 -6.62
CA SER A 212 8.60 4.49 -6.79
C SER A 212 9.09 3.53 -7.89
N LEU A 213 8.64 2.27 -7.84
CA LEU A 213 8.93 1.27 -8.86
C LEU A 213 8.38 1.68 -10.23
N TRP A 214 7.18 2.25 -10.24
CA TRP A 214 6.53 2.74 -11.44
C TRP A 214 7.32 3.85 -12.11
N TYR A 215 7.70 4.89 -11.37
CA TYR A 215 8.50 6.00 -11.88
C TYR A 215 9.86 5.53 -12.41
N THR A 216 10.52 4.63 -11.68
CA THR A 216 11.81 4.04 -12.08
C THR A 216 11.72 3.30 -13.42
N VAL A 217 10.66 2.51 -13.62
CA VAL A 217 10.49 1.74 -14.87
C VAL A 217 9.94 2.63 -15.99
N LYS A 218 9.08 3.60 -15.68
CA LYS A 218 8.55 4.61 -16.61
C LYS A 218 9.68 5.41 -17.26
N ALA A 219 10.65 5.87 -16.46
CA ALA A 219 11.81 6.58 -16.98
C ALA A 219 12.67 5.73 -17.94
N ARG A 220 12.56 4.40 -17.90
CA ARG A 220 13.22 3.47 -18.85
C ARG A 220 12.32 3.02 -20.00
N LEU A 221 11.01 3.20 -19.90
CA LEU A 221 10.00 2.78 -20.89
C LEU A 221 9.93 3.73 -22.08
N ILE A 222 10.22 5.01 -21.89
CA ILE A 222 10.14 6.04 -22.91
C ILE A 222 11.55 6.32 -23.43
N PRO A 223 11.87 6.03 -24.70
CA PRO A 223 13.04 6.65 -25.31
C PRO A 223 12.77 8.16 -25.33
N GLY A 224 13.59 8.93 -24.62
CA GLY A 224 13.48 10.38 -24.51
C GLY A 224 13.61 11.06 -25.88
N PHE A 225 12.51 11.12 -26.62
CA PHE A 225 12.35 11.92 -27.81
C PHE A 225 11.29 12.96 -27.48
N THR A 226 11.75 14.15 -27.10
CA THR A 226 10.91 15.33 -27.04
C THR A 226 10.88 15.95 -28.43
N PHE A 227 9.69 16.20 -28.96
CA PHE A 227 9.54 16.96 -30.19
C PHE A 227 9.62 18.45 -29.83
N VAL A 228 10.80 19.05 -29.97
CA VAL A 228 10.93 20.50 -29.84
C VAL A 228 10.66 21.13 -31.20
N THR A 229 9.47 21.69 -31.35
CA THR A 229 9.10 22.55 -32.49
C THR A 229 9.70 23.93 -32.28
N LYS A 230 10.83 24.20 -32.92
CA LYS A 230 11.42 25.54 -32.99
C LYS A 230 11.28 26.05 -34.43
N GLY A 231 10.23 26.82 -34.70
CA GLY A 231 9.87 27.26 -36.06
C GLY A 231 9.30 26.13 -36.94
N ASN A 232 9.59 26.15 -38.25
CA ASN A 232 9.13 25.14 -39.22
C ASN A 232 9.94 23.81 -39.19
N SER A 233 10.91 23.69 -38.30
CA SER A 233 11.73 22.48 -38.13
C SER A 233 11.34 21.73 -36.85
N VAL A 234 10.97 20.47 -37.01
CA VAL A 234 10.83 19.52 -35.91
C VAL A 234 12.21 18.92 -35.65
N THR A 235 12.82 19.27 -34.53
CA THR A 235 14.11 18.70 -34.13
C THR A 235 13.84 17.62 -33.09
N LEU A 236 14.27 16.39 -33.37
CA LEU A 236 14.27 15.30 -32.39
C LEU A 236 15.42 15.53 -31.40
N THR A 237 15.14 16.18 -30.28
CA THR A 237 16.09 16.27 -29.18
C THR A 237 15.99 15.00 -28.35
N ARG A 238 17.12 14.27 -28.28
CA ARG A 238 17.25 13.14 -27.37
C ARG A 238 17.52 13.71 -25.98
N ASP A 239 16.48 14.17 -25.31
CA ASP A 239 16.55 14.43 -23.88
C ASP A 239 16.63 13.08 -23.19
N MET A 240 17.85 12.54 -23.11
CA MET A 240 18.17 11.64 -22.03
C MET A 240 18.13 12.49 -20.75
N GLU A 241 16.92 12.78 -20.25
CA GLU A 241 16.76 12.78 -18.81
C GLU A 241 17.26 11.40 -18.39
N SER A 242 18.50 11.34 -17.93
CA SER A 242 19.05 10.16 -17.31
C SER A 242 18.00 9.75 -16.30
N ALA A 243 17.40 8.58 -16.50
CA ALA A 243 16.55 7.93 -15.52
C ALA A 243 17.41 7.66 -14.29
N THR A 244 17.67 8.70 -13.51
CA THR A 244 18.34 8.66 -12.22
C THR A 244 17.39 7.87 -11.37
N ILE A 245 17.67 6.57 -11.27
CA ILE A 245 17.06 5.75 -10.25
C ILE A 245 17.45 6.42 -8.94
N TYR A 246 16.48 7.04 -8.30
CA TYR A 246 16.73 7.74 -7.06
C TYR A 246 17.20 6.69 -6.05
N LYS A 247 18.31 6.97 -5.37
CA LYS A 247 18.88 6.06 -4.36
C LYS A 247 17.84 5.69 -3.29
N SER A 248 16.89 6.58 -3.03
CA SER A 248 15.76 6.38 -2.12
C SER A 248 14.81 5.26 -2.56
N ASP A 249 14.55 5.10 -3.86
CA ASP A 249 13.67 4.04 -4.38
C ASP A 249 14.28 2.65 -4.14
N ILE A 250 15.58 2.50 -4.44
CA ILE A 250 16.32 1.27 -4.17
C ILE A 250 16.31 0.96 -2.67
N THR A 251 16.53 1.98 -1.84
CA THR A 251 16.52 1.83 -0.38
C THR A 251 15.16 1.35 0.12
N GLY A 252 14.06 1.89 -0.40
CA GLY A 252 12.70 1.43 -0.08
C GLY A 252 12.44 -0.01 -0.50
N ILE A 253 12.82 -0.38 -1.72
CA ILE A 253 12.70 -1.76 -2.21
C ILE A 253 13.47 -2.73 -1.29
N VAL A 254 14.71 -2.39 -0.94
CA VAL A 254 15.54 -3.22 -0.06
C VAL A 254 14.92 -3.32 1.33
N LEU A 255 14.52 -2.19 1.93
CA LEU A 255 13.88 -2.15 3.25
C LEU A 255 12.65 -3.06 3.29
N TRP A 256 11.75 -2.92 2.33
CA TRP A 256 10.52 -3.70 2.30
C TRP A 256 10.72 -5.14 1.90
N SER A 257 11.76 -5.46 1.13
CA SER A 257 12.15 -6.86 0.88
C SER A 257 12.52 -7.60 2.17
N VAL A 258 13.02 -6.88 3.18
CA VAL A 258 13.34 -7.42 4.51
C VAL A 258 12.11 -7.42 5.43
N ILE A 259 11.31 -6.35 5.41
CA ILE A 259 10.11 -6.23 6.26
C ILE A 259 9.04 -7.26 5.84
N THR A 260 8.85 -7.51 4.55
CA THR A 260 7.78 -8.39 4.05
C THR A 260 7.88 -9.83 4.60
N PRO A 261 9.02 -10.54 4.57
CA PRO A 261 9.17 -11.83 5.23
C PRO A 261 8.83 -11.79 6.73
N LEU A 262 9.22 -10.72 7.43
CA LEU A 262 8.91 -10.54 8.86
C LEU A 262 7.40 -10.36 9.09
N LEU A 263 6.70 -9.63 8.22
CA LEU A 263 5.25 -9.47 8.27
C LEU A 263 4.53 -10.81 8.02
N ILE A 264 4.98 -11.59 7.04
CA ILE A 264 4.43 -12.91 6.75
C ILE A 264 4.66 -13.87 7.92
N PHE A 265 5.88 -13.89 8.48
CA PHE A 265 6.18 -14.67 9.67
C PHE A 265 5.33 -14.24 10.87
N GLY A 266 5.21 -12.93 11.09
CA GLY A 266 4.39 -12.33 12.13
C GLY A 266 2.92 -12.72 11.99
N LEU A 267 2.37 -12.69 10.77
CA LEU A 267 1.01 -13.13 10.45
C LEU A 267 0.78 -14.60 10.84
N ILE A 268 1.67 -15.48 10.39
CA ILE A 268 1.57 -16.93 10.69
C ILE A 268 1.71 -17.19 12.20
N TRP A 269 2.60 -16.45 12.88
CA TRP A 269 2.79 -16.56 14.33
C TRP A 269 1.57 -16.08 15.11
N LEU A 270 0.99 -14.93 14.73
CA LEU A 270 -0.23 -14.40 15.32
C LEU A 270 -1.39 -15.39 15.18
N PHE A 271 -1.57 -15.94 13.98
CA PHE A 271 -2.65 -16.88 13.71
C PHE A 271 -2.51 -18.18 14.52
N LYS A 272 -1.28 -18.66 14.75
CA LYS A 272 -1.02 -19.82 15.62
C LYS A 272 -1.57 -19.59 17.03
N ASN A 273 -1.33 -18.40 17.59
CA ASN A 273 -1.62 -18.06 18.98
C ASN A 273 -3.03 -17.47 19.17
N LYS A 274 -3.79 -17.29 18.09
CA LYS A 274 -5.14 -16.73 18.14
C LYS A 274 -6.09 -17.64 18.91
N ARG A 275 -6.84 -17.07 19.84
CA ARG A 275 -7.87 -17.77 20.62
C ARG A 275 -9.25 -17.36 20.13
N ALA A 276 -10.17 -18.32 20.05
CA ALA A 276 -11.54 -18.08 19.60
C ALA A 276 -12.28 -17.09 20.52
N GLU A 277 -11.97 -17.08 21.81
CA GLU A 277 -12.55 -16.16 22.81
C GLU A 277 -12.26 -14.68 22.52
N ASN A 278 -11.17 -14.38 21.82
CA ASN A 278 -10.80 -13.00 21.49
C ASN A 278 -11.59 -12.47 20.29
N ILE A 279 -12.22 -13.32 19.48
CA ILE A 279 -12.94 -12.90 18.28
C ILE A 279 -14.23 -12.18 18.67
N GLY A 280 -14.43 -10.98 18.14
CA GLY A 280 -15.58 -10.13 18.51
C GLY A 280 -15.32 -9.24 19.73
N SER A 281 -14.26 -9.49 20.50
CA SER A 281 -13.85 -8.63 21.62
C SER A 281 -13.15 -7.36 21.14
N ILE A 282 -13.00 -6.37 22.02
CA ILE A 282 -12.25 -5.15 21.72
C ILE A 282 -10.79 -5.51 21.43
N SER A 283 -10.29 -5.05 20.28
CA SER A 283 -8.93 -5.35 19.83
C SER A 283 -7.88 -4.73 20.75
N SER A 284 -7.13 -5.53 21.52
CA SER A 284 -6.17 -5.06 22.56
C SER A 284 -4.71 -5.02 22.10
N SER A 285 -4.45 -5.23 20.82
CA SER A 285 -3.12 -5.27 20.21
C SER A 285 -2.26 -4.05 20.58
N PRO A 286 -0.96 -4.23 20.91
CA PRO A 286 -0.06 -3.10 21.17
C PRO A 286 0.08 -2.18 19.96
N PHE A 287 0.04 -2.72 18.74
CA PHE A 287 0.06 -1.95 17.49
C PHE A 287 -1.35 -1.61 16.99
N GLY A 288 -2.35 -1.69 17.87
CA GLY A 288 -3.68 -1.17 17.62
C GLY A 288 -3.76 0.31 18.02
N TYR A 289 -4.96 0.75 18.37
CA TYR A 289 -5.26 2.15 18.69
C TYR A 289 -4.33 2.81 19.72
N LYS A 290 -3.74 2.04 20.66
CA LYS A 290 -2.82 2.56 21.68
C LYS A 290 -1.55 3.20 21.12
N VAL A 291 -1.00 2.64 20.06
CA VAL A 291 0.20 3.16 19.37
C VAL A 291 -0.21 3.94 18.13
N LEU A 292 -1.24 3.47 17.45
CA LEU A 292 -1.63 3.99 16.16
C LEU A 292 -2.19 5.42 16.25
N LEU A 293 -2.98 5.75 17.27
CA LEU A 293 -3.50 7.12 17.41
C LEU A 293 -2.39 8.15 17.75
N PRO A 294 -1.49 7.90 18.71
CA PRO A 294 -0.33 8.78 18.93
C PRO A 294 0.54 8.92 17.70
N LEU A 295 0.76 7.82 16.98
CA LEU A 295 1.62 7.82 15.79
C LEU A 295 0.96 8.57 14.62
N LEU A 296 -0.37 8.47 14.46
CA LEU A 296 -1.12 9.29 13.51
C LEU A 296 -1.01 10.79 13.87
N ALA A 297 -1.15 11.15 15.14
CA ALA A 297 -0.98 12.53 15.58
C ALA A 297 0.44 13.05 15.32
N VAL A 298 1.47 12.28 15.71
CA VAL A 298 2.88 12.62 15.48
C VAL A 298 3.16 12.78 14.00
N SER A 299 2.82 11.78 13.19
CA SER A 299 3.11 11.80 11.76
C SER A 299 2.46 12.99 11.06
N TYR A 300 1.19 13.28 11.35
CA TYR A 300 0.48 14.38 10.70
C TYR A 300 0.97 15.76 11.14
N LEU A 301 1.35 15.91 12.41
CA LEU A 301 1.90 17.17 12.92
C LEU A 301 3.31 17.47 12.44
N CYS A 302 4.07 16.43 12.10
CA CYS A 302 5.34 16.64 11.41
C CYS A 302 5.14 17.08 9.95
N SER A 303 3.94 16.91 9.37
CA SER A 303 3.65 17.33 7.99
C SER A 303 3.01 18.72 7.88
N TYR A 304 2.43 19.25 8.96
CA TYR A 304 1.67 20.50 8.95
C TYR A 304 2.00 21.37 10.17
N THR A 305 2.42 22.60 9.92
CA THR A 305 2.82 23.57 10.95
C THR A 305 1.66 24.42 11.49
N ASP A 306 0.48 24.35 10.87
CA ASP A 306 -0.64 25.24 11.23
C ASP A 306 -1.39 24.79 12.50
N ILE A 307 -1.62 25.75 13.39
CA ILE A 307 -2.27 25.52 14.69
C ILE A 307 -3.73 25.06 14.56
N GLU A 308 -4.44 25.53 13.53
CA GLU A 308 -5.83 25.14 13.26
C GLU A 308 -5.92 23.65 12.90
N THR A 309 -5.04 23.21 12.01
CA THR A 309 -4.88 21.82 11.60
C THR A 309 -4.52 20.92 12.79
N TYR A 310 -3.67 21.39 13.70
CA TYR A 310 -3.36 20.70 14.95
C TYR A 310 -4.59 20.50 15.84
N VAL A 311 -5.37 21.56 16.08
CA VAL A 311 -6.58 21.47 16.93
C VAL A 311 -7.61 20.52 16.32
N ILE A 312 -7.83 20.58 15.01
CA ILE A 312 -8.75 19.67 14.31
C ILE A 312 -8.30 18.21 14.48
N MET A 313 -7.02 17.92 14.31
CA MET A 313 -6.50 16.56 14.44
C MET A 313 -6.56 16.04 15.87
N LEU A 314 -6.37 16.90 16.86
CA LEU A 314 -6.56 16.57 18.27
C LEU A 314 -8.02 16.14 18.52
N ILE A 315 -8.98 16.91 18.00
CA ILE A 315 -10.41 16.58 18.09
C ILE A 315 -10.68 15.24 17.39
N VAL A 316 -10.16 15.01 16.19
CA VAL A 316 -10.31 13.74 15.46
C VAL A 316 -9.70 12.58 16.24
N MET A 317 -8.51 12.76 16.82
CA MET A 317 -7.84 11.73 17.62
C MET A 317 -8.64 11.36 18.86
N VAL A 318 -9.10 12.35 19.63
CA VAL A 318 -9.91 12.14 20.84
C VAL A 318 -11.25 11.52 20.48
N THR A 319 -11.91 12.00 19.43
CA THR A 319 -13.18 11.45 18.94
C THR A 319 -13.02 10.02 18.47
N GLY A 320 -11.99 9.74 17.67
CA GLY A 320 -11.64 8.39 17.22
C GLY A 320 -11.33 7.45 18.38
N TYR A 321 -10.65 7.95 19.41
CA TYR A 321 -10.39 7.21 20.65
C TYR A 321 -11.68 6.82 21.39
N ILE A 322 -12.61 7.78 21.53
CA ILE A 322 -13.91 7.58 22.19
C ILE A 322 -14.75 6.56 21.42
N ILE A 323 -14.83 6.70 20.08
CA ILE A 323 -15.55 5.77 19.20
C ILE A 323 -14.98 4.36 19.35
N TYR A 324 -13.65 4.22 19.36
CA TYR A 324 -12.99 2.93 19.52
C TYR A 324 -13.33 2.26 20.86
N ARG A 325 -13.23 2.99 21.97
CA ARG A 325 -13.48 2.44 23.30
C ARG A 325 -14.94 2.05 23.52
N ARG A 326 -15.86 2.50 22.66
CA ARG A 326 -17.31 2.33 22.78
C ARG A 326 -17.81 2.72 24.19
N GLY A 327 -17.21 3.76 24.77
CA GLY A 327 -17.51 4.23 26.11
C GLY A 327 -16.47 5.21 26.67
N LEU A 328 -16.87 6.00 27.67
CA LEU A 328 -16.08 7.11 28.24
C LEU A 328 -15.10 6.68 29.36
N ARG A 329 -14.98 5.38 29.65
CA ARG A 329 -14.14 4.89 30.76
C ARG A 329 -12.68 4.74 30.32
N PHE A 330 -11.92 5.83 30.43
CA PHE A 330 -10.48 5.85 30.19
C PHE A 330 -9.72 5.07 31.27
N LYS A 331 -8.76 4.25 30.84
CA LYS A 331 -7.74 3.66 31.72
C LYS A 331 -6.54 4.60 31.80
N PRO A 332 -5.69 4.52 32.84
CA PRO A 332 -4.47 5.32 32.94
C PRO A 332 -3.59 5.29 31.68
N ILE A 333 -3.48 4.12 31.04
CA ILE A 333 -2.69 3.97 29.80
C ILE A 333 -3.26 4.74 28.61
N ASP A 334 -4.56 5.03 28.63
CA ASP A 334 -5.25 5.76 27.57
C ASP A 334 -4.91 7.25 27.66
N TYR A 335 -4.86 7.79 28.89
CA TYR A 335 -4.38 9.15 29.14
C TYR A 335 -2.92 9.31 28.73
N ILE A 336 -2.06 8.32 29.02
CA ILE A 336 -0.66 8.33 28.60
C ILE A 336 -0.55 8.33 27.07
N SER A 337 -1.35 7.52 26.37
CA SER A 337 -1.37 7.47 24.91
C SER A 337 -1.76 8.84 24.31
N ILE A 338 -2.85 9.44 24.81
CA ILE A 338 -3.28 10.79 24.39
C ILE A 338 -2.19 11.83 24.69
N ALA A 339 -1.63 11.82 25.91
CA ALA A 339 -0.58 12.74 26.31
C ALA A 339 0.68 12.61 25.43
N LEU A 340 1.11 11.38 25.11
CA LEU A 340 2.23 11.14 24.19
C LEU A 340 1.92 11.65 22.78
N GLY A 341 0.70 11.45 22.31
CA GLY A 341 0.23 11.98 21.02
C GLY A 341 0.21 13.52 20.95
N LEU A 342 0.22 14.22 22.09
CA LEU A 342 0.31 15.68 22.18
C LEU A 342 1.74 16.18 22.37
N ILE A 343 2.48 15.53 23.27
CA ILE A 343 3.81 15.96 23.70
C ILE A 343 4.86 15.68 22.62
N LEU A 344 4.88 14.47 22.05
CA LEU A 344 5.89 14.09 21.05
C LEU A 344 5.89 14.99 19.81
N PRO A 345 4.75 15.28 19.16
CA PRO A 345 4.76 16.16 18.02
C PRO A 345 5.09 17.61 18.39
N SER A 346 4.63 18.10 19.55
CA SER A 346 4.97 19.47 20.00
C SER A 346 6.49 19.63 20.16
N ILE A 347 7.17 18.61 20.72
CA ILE A 347 8.63 18.59 20.83
C ILE A 347 9.28 18.56 19.44
N LEU A 348 8.80 17.70 18.54
CA LEU A 348 9.36 17.58 17.19
C LEU A 348 9.20 18.87 16.37
N VAL A 349 8.04 19.51 16.42
CA VAL A 349 7.80 20.81 15.77
C VAL A 349 8.71 21.89 16.36
N SER A 350 8.88 21.92 17.68
CA SER A 350 9.78 22.89 18.33
C SER A 350 11.25 22.69 17.92
N ILE A 351 11.69 21.43 17.76
CA ILE A 351 13.03 21.12 17.25
C ILE A 351 13.15 21.55 15.80
N SER A 352 12.15 21.24 14.96
CA SER A 352 12.14 21.61 13.55
C SER A 352 12.24 23.13 13.34
N GLN A 353 11.55 23.93 14.16
CA GLN A 353 11.61 25.40 14.08
C GLN A 353 12.92 26.01 14.62
N SER A 354 13.74 25.23 15.33
CA SER A 354 14.99 25.70 15.93
C SER A 354 16.24 25.41 15.10
N ILE A 355 16.09 24.53 14.11
CA ILE A 355 17.06 24.24 13.04
C ILE A 355 16.73 25.20 11.92
#